data_AF-A0A2S6TJF8-F1
#
_entry.id   AF-A0A2S6TJF8-F1
#
_cell.length_a   1.000
_cell.length_b   1.000
_cell.length_c   1.000
_cell.angle_alpha   90.00
_cell.angle_beta   90.00
_cell.angle_gamma   90.00
#
_symmetry.space_group_name_H-M   'P 1'
#
loop_
_entity.id
_entity.type
_entity.pdbx_description
1 polymer ?
#
loop_
_entity_poly.entity_id
_entity_poly.type
_entity_poly.pdbx_seq_one_letter_code
_entity_poly.pdbx_strand_id
1 'polypeptide(L)'
;MVCDWYVMEIPLSFFAIKDMRQHPDPMPTPPDGLIVVAKRDCPTCTMLEPVYAQLAAGDDGLTIYTQDDPTFPESVAAMDDRALEVSYRLDIETVPTLIRMEGGEEKERAIGWNRGEWESVSRKDGLGEGLPENQPGCGSKSIDPGMPEILAVRFGDAALEARQIEVGGVDDAIEACYDRGWSDGLPVVPPTPVRVLRMLQGTTRDAREVIGEIPPNLVPCTVEKVAINAVMAGCKPEYLPVVLSAIEAALDPAFSMHGVLCTTHFVGPIVMVNGPIAQRIGMNSGVNALGQGNRANSTIGRALQLVIRNVGGGRPDEIDRAALGNPGKFGLCFAEDESKTIWKSF
;
A
#
# COMPACT_ATOMS: atom_id res chain seq x y z
N MET A 1 -7.13 -11.24 -27.97
CA MET A 1 -7.49 -11.54 -26.57
C MET A 1 -7.07 -10.29 -25.81
N VAL A 2 -8.02 -9.43 -25.44
CA VAL A 2 -7.70 -8.21 -24.69
C VAL A 2 -7.19 -8.69 -23.33
N CYS A 3 -5.98 -8.31 -22.94
CA CYS A 3 -5.44 -8.68 -21.63
C CYS A 3 -6.31 -8.01 -20.55
N ASP A 4 -7.22 -8.79 -19.97
CA ASP A 4 -7.88 -8.44 -18.70
C ASP A 4 -6.80 -8.26 -17.62
N TRP A 5 -6.96 -7.27 -16.74
CA TRP A 5 -5.94 -6.79 -15.79
C TRP A 5 -6.11 -7.44 -14.43
N TYR A 6 -5.02 -7.89 -13.80
CA TYR A 6 -5.11 -8.81 -12.66
C TYR A 6 -4.25 -8.40 -11.45
N VAL A 7 -4.86 -8.40 -10.26
CA VAL A 7 -4.23 -8.26 -8.94
C VAL A 7 -4.43 -9.58 -8.20
N MET A 8 -3.42 -10.14 -7.54
CA MET A 8 -3.59 -11.44 -6.88
C MET A 8 -4.03 -11.32 -5.43
N GLU A 9 -5.05 -12.07 -5.08
CA GLU A 9 -5.43 -12.30 -3.70
C GLU A 9 -4.72 -13.55 -3.20
N ILE A 10 -3.85 -13.37 -2.19
CA ILE A 10 -3.22 -14.49 -1.47
C ILE A 10 -3.80 -14.45 -0.06
N PRO A 11 -4.43 -15.54 0.43
CA PRO A 11 -4.88 -15.59 1.82
C PRO A 11 -3.68 -15.36 2.73
N LEU A 12 -3.73 -14.29 3.54
CA LEU A 12 -2.69 -13.97 4.52
C LEU A 12 -2.59 -15.13 5.52
N SER A 13 -1.59 -15.98 5.38
CA SER A 13 -1.38 -17.13 6.26
C SER A 13 -0.70 -16.70 7.56
N PHE A 14 -1.47 -16.08 8.46
CA PHE A 14 -1.39 -16.15 9.93
C PHE A 14 -2.60 -15.37 10.45
N PHE A 15 -3.50 -16.04 11.16
CA PHE A 15 -4.92 -15.70 11.41
C PHE A 15 -5.86 -16.09 10.26
N ALA A 16 -6.72 -17.07 10.54
CA ALA A 16 -7.74 -17.56 9.63
C ALA A 16 -8.67 -16.42 9.20
N ILE A 17 -8.48 -15.92 7.98
CA ILE A 17 -9.43 -15.05 7.30
C ILE A 17 -10.53 -15.96 6.77
N LYS A 18 -11.65 -16.04 7.51
CA LYS A 18 -12.88 -16.64 7.02
C LYS A 18 -13.54 -15.65 6.04
N ASP A 19 -13.79 -16.14 4.82
CA ASP A 19 -14.75 -15.64 3.82
C ASP A 19 -14.74 -14.11 3.55
N MET A 20 -13.87 -13.69 2.63
CA MET A 20 -13.74 -12.30 2.13
C MET A 20 -14.87 -11.87 1.15
N ARG A 21 -15.99 -12.62 1.06
CA ARG A 21 -17.12 -12.29 0.15
C ARG A 21 -18.26 -11.54 0.81
N GLN A 22 -18.22 -11.36 2.12
CA GLN A 22 -19.22 -10.51 2.76
C GLN A 22 -18.77 -9.08 2.52
N HIS A 23 -19.53 -8.34 1.70
CA HIS A 23 -19.62 -6.90 1.88
C HIS A 23 -19.67 -6.67 3.39
N PRO A 24 -18.73 -5.92 4.00
CA PRO A 24 -18.86 -5.64 5.42
C PRO A 24 -20.26 -5.07 5.59
N ASP A 25 -21.03 -5.67 6.50
CA ASP A 25 -22.30 -5.08 6.91
C ASP A 25 -22.03 -3.59 7.12
N PRO A 26 -22.88 -2.68 6.60
CA PRO A 26 -22.70 -1.26 6.85
C PRO A 26 -22.46 -1.11 8.35
N MET A 27 -21.37 -0.43 8.71
CA MET A 27 -20.95 -0.26 10.10
C MET A 27 -22.19 -0.12 10.97
N PRO A 28 -22.36 -0.98 12.00
CA PRO A 28 -23.34 -0.69 13.03
C PRO A 28 -23.05 0.75 13.45
N THR A 29 -24.03 1.65 13.30
CA THR A 29 -23.87 3.05 13.71
C THR A 29 -23.29 3.02 15.12
N PRO A 30 -22.13 3.67 15.37
CA PRO A 30 -21.52 3.58 16.69
C PRO A 30 -22.55 4.03 17.72
N PRO A 31 -22.66 3.31 18.86
CA PRO A 31 -23.67 3.64 19.85
C PRO A 31 -23.48 5.09 20.31
N ASP A 32 -24.59 5.82 20.47
CA ASP A 32 -24.56 7.12 21.13
C ASP A 32 -24.00 6.96 22.55
N GLY A 33 -23.32 8.01 23.05
CA GLY A 33 -22.65 8.00 24.34
C GLY A 33 -21.14 8.14 24.23
N LEU A 34 -20.41 7.58 25.19
CA LEU A 34 -18.95 7.61 25.22
C LEU A 34 -18.36 6.34 24.62
N ILE A 35 -17.39 6.53 23.73
CA ILE A 35 -16.57 5.46 23.17
C ILE A 35 -15.13 5.65 23.63
N VAL A 36 -14.52 4.60 24.16
CA VAL A 36 -13.07 4.56 24.42
C VAL A 36 -12.45 3.48 23.55
N VAL A 37 -11.40 3.83 22.80
CA VAL A 37 -10.56 2.85 22.11
C VAL A 37 -9.24 2.75 22.86
N ALA A 38 -8.90 1.54 23.29
CA ALA A 38 -7.76 1.27 24.15
C ALA A 38 -7.04 -0.04 23.77
N LYS A 39 -5.88 -0.30 24.38
CA LYS A 39 -5.15 -1.55 24.24
C LYS A 39 -4.35 -1.84 25.51
N ARG A 40 -4.27 -3.12 25.91
CA ARG A 40 -3.56 -3.56 27.12
C ARG A 40 -2.06 -3.26 27.04
N ASP A 41 -1.47 -3.30 25.84
CA ASP A 41 -0.04 -3.01 25.65
C ASP A 41 0.35 -1.53 25.88
N CYS A 42 -0.62 -0.63 26.04
CA CYS A 42 -0.40 0.79 26.31
C CYS A 42 -0.41 1.09 27.82
N PRO A 43 0.70 1.55 28.43
CA PRO A 43 0.75 1.86 29.86
C PRO A 43 -0.28 2.92 30.29
N THR A 44 -0.53 3.92 29.44
CA THR A 44 -1.55 4.94 29.69
C THR A 44 -2.94 4.32 29.72
N CYS A 45 -3.26 3.41 28.80
CA CYS A 45 -4.55 2.71 28.81
C CYS A 45 -4.75 1.93 30.12
N THR A 46 -3.74 1.20 30.58
CA THR A 46 -3.81 0.42 31.83
C THR A 46 -3.94 1.32 33.07
N MET A 47 -3.25 2.46 33.07
CA MET A 47 -3.35 3.45 34.15
C MET A 47 -4.75 4.07 34.26
N LEU A 48 -5.50 4.15 33.16
CA LEU A 48 -6.86 4.69 33.12
C LEU A 48 -7.96 3.69 33.50
N GLU A 49 -7.65 2.45 33.91
CA GLU A 49 -8.69 1.50 34.36
C GLU A 49 -9.66 2.05 35.42
N PRO A 50 -9.21 2.83 36.43
CA PRO A 50 -10.12 3.46 37.38
C PRO A 50 -11.03 4.52 36.72
N VAL A 51 -10.53 5.23 35.72
CA VAL A 51 -11.30 6.24 34.96
C VAL A 51 -12.36 5.55 34.12
N TYR A 52 -12.05 4.41 33.48
CA TYR A 52 -13.05 3.62 32.76
C TYR A 52 -14.19 3.19 33.67
N ALA A 53 -13.89 2.74 34.90
CA ALA A 53 -14.92 2.41 35.89
C ALA A 53 -15.77 3.62 36.29
N GLN A 54 -15.17 4.80 36.49
CA GLN A 54 -15.89 6.05 36.77
C GLN A 54 -16.82 6.46 35.62
N LEU A 55 -16.35 6.31 34.38
CA LEU A 55 -17.14 6.61 33.18
C LEU A 55 -18.29 5.62 33.01
N ALA A 56 -18.06 4.32 33.24
CA ALA A 56 -19.09 3.28 33.15
C ALA A 56 -20.18 3.41 34.22
N ALA A 57 -19.87 3.99 35.36
CA ALA A 57 -20.80 4.16 36.47
C ALA A 57 -21.81 5.33 36.31
N GLY A 58 -21.77 6.10 35.22
CA GLY A 58 -22.75 7.18 35.00
C GLY A 58 -23.64 6.95 33.79
N ASP A 59 -24.51 7.93 33.52
CA ASP A 59 -25.70 7.73 32.69
C ASP A 59 -25.47 7.91 31.17
N ASP A 60 -24.32 8.47 30.75
CA ASP A 60 -24.01 8.72 29.32
C ASP A 60 -23.83 7.44 28.49
N GLY A 61 -23.69 6.27 29.13
CA GLY A 61 -23.29 5.03 28.47
C GLY A 61 -21.80 5.04 28.07
N LEU A 62 -21.12 3.93 28.32
CA LEU A 62 -19.72 3.75 27.94
C LEU A 62 -19.57 2.46 27.12
N THR A 63 -18.96 2.58 25.95
CA THR A 63 -18.51 1.45 25.14
C THR A 63 -16.99 1.50 25.05
N ILE A 64 -16.31 0.41 25.42
CA ILE A 64 -14.85 0.32 25.30
C ILE A 64 -14.52 -0.70 24.22
N TYR A 65 -13.66 -0.34 23.28
CA TYR A 65 -13.08 -1.26 22.28
C TYR A 65 -11.61 -1.52 22.61
N THR A 66 -11.22 -2.80 22.60
CA THR A 66 -9.84 -3.23 22.89
C THR A 66 -9.17 -3.84 21.66
N GLN A 67 -7.99 -3.32 21.31
CA GLN A 67 -7.28 -3.69 20.08
C GLN A 67 -6.47 -5.00 20.17
N ASP A 68 -6.22 -5.53 21.37
CA ASP A 68 -5.21 -6.55 21.58
C ASP A 68 -5.59 -7.68 22.53
N ASP A 69 -6.25 -7.37 23.64
CA ASP A 69 -6.68 -8.33 24.64
C ASP A 69 -8.18 -8.16 24.95
N PRO A 70 -9.04 -9.14 24.60
CA PRO A 70 -10.48 -9.07 24.84
C PRO A 70 -10.86 -9.10 26.32
N THR A 71 -9.92 -9.39 27.23
CA THR A 71 -10.12 -9.34 28.69
C THR A 71 -9.80 -7.97 29.30
N PHE A 72 -9.29 -7.03 28.49
CA PHE A 72 -8.93 -5.69 28.92
C PHE A 72 -9.99 -4.65 28.52
N PRO A 73 -10.29 -3.66 29.38
CA PRO A 73 -9.92 -3.55 30.79
C PRO A 73 -10.64 -4.57 31.68
N GLU A 74 -10.07 -4.87 32.86
CA GLU A 74 -10.70 -5.77 33.83
C GLU A 74 -11.83 -5.08 34.61
N SER A 75 -11.79 -3.74 34.67
CA SER A 75 -12.74 -2.93 35.44
C SER A 75 -14.12 -2.77 34.80
N VAL A 76 -14.22 -2.91 33.48
CA VAL A 76 -15.45 -2.68 32.69
C VAL A 76 -15.48 -3.64 31.49
N ALA A 77 -16.65 -4.14 31.12
CA ALA A 77 -16.78 -4.95 29.92
C ALA A 77 -16.37 -4.17 28.66
N ALA A 78 -15.60 -4.83 27.78
CA ALA A 78 -15.13 -4.26 26.53
C ALA A 78 -15.48 -5.15 25.33
N MET A 79 -15.54 -4.51 24.17
CA MET A 79 -15.78 -5.13 22.87
C MET A 79 -14.44 -5.44 22.20
N ASP A 80 -14.32 -6.64 21.63
CA ASP A 80 -13.13 -7.10 20.91
C ASP A 80 -13.00 -6.35 19.57
N ASP A 81 -11.90 -5.61 19.40
CA ASP A 81 -11.53 -4.94 18.16
C ASP A 81 -10.14 -5.38 17.68
N ARG A 82 -9.76 -6.65 17.89
CA ARG A 82 -8.50 -7.20 17.33
C ARG A 82 -8.50 -7.29 15.81
N ALA A 83 -9.68 -7.27 15.18
CA ALA A 83 -9.81 -7.12 13.73
C ALA A 83 -9.54 -5.67 13.25
N LEU A 84 -9.52 -4.72 14.18
CA LEU A 84 -9.28 -3.28 14.02
C LEU A 84 -10.29 -2.57 13.12
N GLU A 85 -11.50 -3.12 13.01
CA GLU A 85 -12.56 -2.50 12.19
C GLU A 85 -13.01 -1.18 12.79
N VAL A 86 -13.28 -1.19 14.10
CA VAL A 86 -13.77 0.01 14.79
C VAL A 86 -12.67 1.05 14.85
N SER A 87 -11.45 0.62 15.21
CA SER A 87 -10.27 1.49 15.22
C SER A 87 -9.97 2.11 13.85
N TYR A 88 -10.18 1.37 12.77
CA TYR A 88 -10.00 1.88 11.41
C TYR A 88 -11.09 2.86 11.01
N ARG A 89 -12.36 2.50 11.24
CA ARG A 89 -13.53 3.29 10.83
C ARG A 89 -13.69 4.60 11.62
N LEU A 90 -13.23 4.62 12.88
CA LEU A 90 -13.20 5.83 13.72
C LEU A 90 -11.92 6.67 13.56
N ASP A 91 -11.02 6.27 12.65
CA ASP A 91 -9.74 6.94 12.39
C ASP A 91 -8.91 7.13 13.68
N ILE A 92 -8.72 6.02 14.41
CA ILE A 92 -7.96 6.02 15.66
C ILE A 92 -6.48 5.93 15.35
N GLU A 93 -5.77 7.05 15.51
CA GLU A 93 -4.31 7.09 15.38
C GLU A 93 -3.58 6.76 16.69
N THR A 94 -4.18 7.08 17.83
CA THR A 94 -3.55 6.97 19.15
C THR A 94 -4.54 6.36 20.14
N VAL A 95 -4.03 5.62 21.12
CA VAL A 95 -4.80 5.06 22.23
C VAL A 95 -4.15 5.43 23.57
N PRO A 96 -4.92 5.73 24.63
CA PRO A 96 -6.38 5.74 24.64
C PRO A 96 -6.92 6.95 23.86
N THR A 97 -8.07 6.78 23.20
CA THR A 97 -8.85 7.89 22.63
C THR A 97 -10.26 7.79 23.17
N LEU A 98 -10.77 8.88 23.72
CA LEU A 98 -12.15 9.04 24.18
C LEU A 98 -12.92 9.85 23.14
N ILE A 99 -14.10 9.37 22.76
CA ILE A 99 -14.98 9.99 21.76
C ILE A 99 -16.38 10.13 22.36
N ARG A 100 -17.03 11.27 22.12
CA ARG A 100 -18.46 11.45 22.35
C ARG A 100 -19.24 11.33 21.03
N MET A 101 -20.16 10.38 20.99
CA MET A 101 -21.09 10.16 19.88
C MET A 101 -22.49 10.68 20.24
N GLU A 102 -23.09 11.46 19.35
CA GLU A 102 -24.49 11.92 19.50
C GLU A 102 -25.19 11.88 18.13
N GLY A 103 -26.32 11.16 18.05
CA GLY A 103 -27.06 10.99 16.80
C GLY A 103 -26.27 10.22 15.73
N GLY A 104 -25.38 9.31 16.15
CA GLY A 104 -24.50 8.56 15.25
C GLY A 104 -23.33 9.36 14.67
N GLU A 105 -23.12 10.59 15.12
CA GLU A 105 -22.00 11.45 14.70
C GLU A 105 -21.03 11.72 15.86
N GLU A 106 -19.74 11.74 15.55
CA GLU A 106 -18.73 12.20 16.49
C GLU A 106 -18.87 13.71 16.73
N LYS A 107 -18.96 14.11 17.99
CA LYS A 107 -19.02 15.52 18.40
C LYS A 107 -17.69 16.04 18.93
N GLU A 108 -17.03 15.24 19.77
CA GLU A 108 -15.78 15.60 20.42
C GLU A 108 -14.90 14.38 20.62
N ARG A 109 -13.58 14.56 20.58
CA ARG A 109 -12.59 13.54 20.94
C ARG A 109 -11.47 14.11 21.82
N ALA A 110 -10.91 13.27 22.68
CA ALA A 110 -9.70 13.53 23.46
C ALA A 110 -8.69 12.39 23.22
N ILE A 111 -7.42 12.74 23.00
CA ILE A 111 -6.36 11.81 22.59
C ILE A 111 -5.31 11.69 23.69
N GLY A 112 -4.92 10.45 24.01
CA GLY A 112 -4.10 10.19 25.18
C GLY A 112 -4.89 10.46 26.46
N TRP A 113 -4.20 10.83 27.54
CA TRP A 113 -4.84 11.23 28.78
C TRP A 113 -4.53 12.68 29.07
N ASN A 114 -5.56 13.52 29.10
CA ASN A 114 -5.53 14.81 29.78
C ASN A 114 -6.82 14.91 30.59
N ARG A 115 -6.70 15.13 31.89
CA ARG A 115 -7.86 15.14 32.80
C ARG A 115 -8.92 16.15 32.33
N GLY A 116 -8.54 17.40 32.11
CA GLY A 116 -9.48 18.46 31.72
C GLY A 116 -10.14 18.19 30.37
N GLU A 117 -9.41 17.64 29.40
CA GLU A 117 -9.99 17.25 28.10
C GLU A 117 -10.97 16.08 28.25
N TRP A 118 -10.62 15.06 29.03
CA TRP A 118 -11.50 13.92 29.30
C TRP A 118 -12.73 14.32 30.09
N GLU A 119 -12.60 15.20 31.09
CA GLU A 119 -13.72 15.74 31.86
C GLU A 119 -14.63 16.59 30.96
N SER A 120 -14.05 17.40 30.07
CA SER A 120 -14.80 18.13 29.05
C SER A 120 -15.57 17.15 28.15
N VAL A 121 -14.91 16.24 27.46
CA VAL A 121 -15.57 15.30 26.52
C VAL A 121 -16.59 14.42 27.23
N SER A 122 -16.28 13.90 28.43
CA SER A 122 -17.19 13.04 29.19
C SER A 122 -18.28 13.79 29.95
N ARG A 123 -18.21 15.13 30.06
CA ARG A 123 -19.11 15.96 30.87
C ARG A 123 -19.17 15.51 32.34
N LYS A 124 -18.07 14.94 32.84
CA LYS A 124 -17.91 14.45 34.22
C LYS A 124 -16.68 15.05 34.85
N ASP A 125 -16.84 15.66 36.01
CA ASP A 125 -15.74 16.22 36.78
C ASP A 125 -15.14 15.18 37.76
N GLY A 126 -13.91 15.41 38.20
CA GLY A 126 -13.24 14.61 39.23
C GLY A 126 -12.67 13.30 38.70
N LEU A 127 -12.39 13.20 37.40
CA LEU A 127 -11.87 11.96 36.81
C LEU A 127 -10.43 11.69 37.26
N GLY A 128 -10.15 10.43 37.58
CA GLY A 128 -8.78 9.97 37.83
C GLY A 128 -8.12 10.58 39.06
N GLU A 129 -8.83 10.68 40.19
CA GLU A 129 -8.23 11.11 41.47
C GLU A 129 -6.93 10.35 41.75
N GLY A 130 -5.84 11.07 42.03
CA GLY A 130 -4.51 10.50 42.26
C GLY A 130 -3.71 10.15 41.00
N LEU A 131 -4.29 10.23 39.80
CA LEU A 131 -3.58 10.06 38.52
C LEU A 131 -2.87 11.36 38.10
N PRO A 132 -1.77 11.29 37.32
CA PRO A 132 -1.17 12.47 36.69
C PRO A 132 -2.20 13.26 35.88
N GLU A 133 -1.99 14.57 35.73
CA GLU A 133 -2.91 15.42 34.96
C GLU A 133 -2.88 15.12 33.46
N ASN A 134 -1.73 14.71 32.93
CA ASN A 134 -1.51 14.41 31.53
C ASN A 134 -0.57 13.21 31.36
N GLN A 135 -0.87 12.31 30.41
CA GLN A 135 0.01 11.26 29.93
C GLN A 135 -0.19 11.04 28.42
N PRO A 136 0.89 10.96 27.62
CA PRO A 136 0.75 10.65 26.20
C PRO A 136 0.19 9.24 25.98
N GLY A 137 -0.53 9.06 24.89
CA GLY A 137 -0.95 7.73 24.42
C GLY A 137 0.16 6.98 23.68
N CYS A 138 -0.19 5.78 23.20
CA CYS A 138 0.62 5.00 22.26
C CYS A 138 -0.05 4.96 20.89
N GLY A 139 0.73 4.70 19.83
CA GLY A 139 0.17 4.49 18.50
C GLY A 139 -0.86 3.36 18.49
N SER A 140 -1.97 3.59 17.81
CA SER A 140 -3.01 2.60 17.57
C SER A 140 -2.49 1.46 16.69
N LYS A 141 -2.96 0.23 16.94
CA LYS A 141 -2.61 -0.91 16.08
C LYS A 141 -3.13 -0.76 14.64
N SER A 142 -4.15 0.08 14.41
CA SER A 142 -4.66 0.35 13.05
C SER A 142 -3.68 1.15 12.18
N ILE A 143 -2.72 1.87 12.80
CA ILE A 143 -1.72 2.67 12.10
C ILE A 143 -0.31 2.05 12.14
N ASP A 144 -0.18 0.82 12.66
CA ASP A 144 1.10 0.11 12.64
C ASP A 144 1.63 0.01 11.20
N PRO A 145 2.97 0.00 10.99
CA PRO A 145 3.55 -0.01 9.64
C PRO A 145 2.95 -1.09 8.75
N GLY A 146 2.24 -0.65 7.70
CA GLY A 146 1.61 -1.53 6.73
C GLY A 146 0.18 -1.96 7.03
N MET A 147 -0.37 -1.62 8.20
CA MET A 147 -1.76 -1.89 8.56
C MET A 147 -2.78 -1.03 7.81
N PRO A 148 -2.54 0.27 7.53
CA PRO A 148 -3.50 1.08 6.78
C PRO A 148 -3.91 0.45 5.44
N GLU A 149 -2.98 -0.12 4.67
CA GLU A 149 -3.32 -0.77 3.40
C GLU A 149 -4.00 -2.12 3.60
N ILE A 150 -3.66 -2.86 4.66
CA ILE A 150 -4.33 -4.12 5.00
C ILE A 150 -5.80 -3.85 5.36
N LEU A 151 -6.05 -2.83 6.17
CA LEU A 151 -7.39 -2.48 6.64
C LEU A 151 -8.22 -1.89 5.52
N ALA A 152 -7.64 -1.03 4.67
CA ALA A 152 -8.32 -0.53 3.47
C ALA A 152 -8.77 -1.67 2.53
N VAL A 153 -7.92 -2.69 2.33
CA VAL A 153 -8.30 -3.87 1.54
C VAL A 153 -9.36 -4.69 2.25
N ARG A 154 -9.19 -4.94 3.56
CA ARG A 154 -10.10 -5.76 4.36
C ARG A 154 -11.50 -5.18 4.42
N PHE A 155 -11.63 -3.86 4.57
CA PHE A 155 -12.91 -3.19 4.79
C PHE A 155 -13.51 -2.54 3.53
N GLY A 156 -12.94 -2.84 2.36
CA GLY A 156 -13.48 -2.46 1.06
C GLY A 156 -13.22 -1.03 0.62
N ASP A 157 -12.32 -0.31 1.31
CA ASP A 157 -11.98 1.09 1.03
C ASP A 157 -10.77 1.22 0.07
N ALA A 158 -10.20 0.10 -0.37
CA ALA A 158 -9.19 0.05 -1.41
C ALA A 158 -9.80 0.38 -2.79
N ALA A 159 -9.58 1.60 -3.28
CA ALA A 159 -10.04 2.06 -4.60
C ALA A 159 -9.17 1.51 -5.77
N LEU A 160 -9.05 0.18 -5.90
CA LEU A 160 -8.38 -0.49 -7.02
C LEU A 160 -9.41 -0.93 -8.07
N GLU A 161 -9.13 -0.69 -9.36
CA GLU A 161 -10.01 -1.07 -10.47
C GLU A 161 -9.62 -2.38 -11.15
N ALA A 162 -8.35 -2.80 -11.04
CA ALA A 162 -7.90 -4.04 -11.64
C ALA A 162 -8.62 -5.24 -11.02
N ARG A 163 -9.00 -6.20 -11.86
CA ARG A 163 -9.73 -7.39 -11.43
C ARG A 163 -8.85 -8.20 -10.47
N GLN A 164 -9.43 -8.68 -9.39
CA GLN A 164 -8.74 -9.58 -8.48
C GLN A 164 -8.79 -11.03 -8.99
N ILE A 165 -7.65 -11.72 -8.91
CA ILE A 165 -7.53 -13.15 -9.13
C ILE A 165 -7.31 -13.81 -7.78
N GLU A 166 -8.23 -14.68 -7.42
CA GLU A 166 -8.08 -15.60 -6.31
C GLU A 166 -7.06 -16.69 -6.67
N VAL A 167 -6.02 -16.81 -5.85
CA VAL A 167 -5.07 -17.92 -5.88
C VAL A 167 -5.42 -18.84 -4.72
N GLY A 168 -5.65 -20.13 -4.99
CA GLY A 168 -6.03 -21.08 -3.95
C GLY A 168 -4.98 -21.11 -2.84
N GLY A 169 -5.39 -21.28 -1.58
CA GLY A 169 -4.47 -21.20 -0.43
C GLY A 169 -3.34 -22.24 -0.40
N VAL A 170 -3.39 -23.25 -1.28
CA VAL A 170 -2.33 -24.26 -1.48
C VAL A 170 -1.46 -24.00 -2.72
N ASP A 171 -1.88 -23.08 -3.58
CA ASP A 171 -1.20 -22.77 -4.83
C ASP A 171 -0.08 -21.75 -4.56
N ASP A 172 1.09 -21.95 -5.18
CA ASP A 172 2.17 -20.98 -5.10
C ASP A 172 1.86 -19.78 -6.01
N ALA A 173 1.88 -18.58 -5.43
CA ALA A 173 1.51 -17.38 -6.17
C ALA A 173 2.53 -16.95 -7.23
N ILE A 174 3.80 -17.32 -7.08
CA ILE A 174 4.83 -17.09 -8.11
C ILE A 174 4.59 -18.06 -9.27
N GLU A 175 4.32 -19.33 -9.00
CA GLU A 175 3.94 -20.30 -10.04
C GLU A 175 2.65 -19.88 -10.76
N ALA A 176 1.66 -19.35 -10.03
CA ALA A 176 0.45 -18.79 -10.62
C ALA A 176 0.73 -17.63 -11.61
N CYS A 177 1.80 -16.85 -11.40
CA CYS A 177 2.25 -15.82 -12.34
C CYS A 177 2.93 -16.40 -13.58
N TYR A 178 3.69 -17.49 -13.41
CA TYR A 178 4.30 -18.20 -14.53
C TYR A 178 3.23 -18.83 -15.42
N ASP A 179 2.26 -19.53 -14.84
CA ASP A 179 1.18 -20.21 -15.56
C ASP A 179 0.31 -19.24 -16.37
N ARG A 180 0.14 -18.02 -15.87
CA ARG A 180 -0.59 -16.95 -16.56
C ARG A 180 0.28 -16.17 -17.53
N GLY A 181 1.56 -16.54 -17.62
CA GLY A 181 2.55 -15.90 -18.46
C GLY A 181 2.65 -14.41 -18.17
N TRP A 182 2.70 -13.98 -16.91
CA TRP A 182 2.96 -12.58 -16.53
C TRP A 182 4.44 -12.28 -16.30
N SER A 183 5.24 -13.33 -16.16
CA SER A 183 6.69 -13.25 -15.98
C SER A 183 7.43 -13.19 -17.32
N ASP A 184 8.57 -12.50 -17.30
CA ASP A 184 9.61 -12.47 -18.32
C ASP A 184 10.56 -13.69 -18.27
N GLY A 185 10.24 -14.72 -17.48
CA GLY A 185 11.08 -15.90 -17.22
C GLY A 185 11.84 -15.82 -15.90
N LEU A 186 11.91 -14.64 -15.27
CA LEU A 186 12.40 -14.46 -13.91
C LEU A 186 11.24 -14.47 -12.90
N PRO A 187 11.46 -14.84 -11.63
CA PRO A 187 10.41 -14.75 -10.63
C PRO A 187 9.94 -13.30 -10.50
N VAL A 188 8.63 -13.14 -10.32
CA VAL A 188 7.99 -11.85 -10.07
C VAL A 188 7.49 -11.81 -8.65
N VAL A 189 7.33 -10.61 -8.09
CA VAL A 189 6.61 -10.45 -6.82
C VAL A 189 5.11 -10.46 -7.12
N PRO A 190 4.34 -11.37 -6.52
CA PRO A 190 2.87 -11.38 -6.64
C PRO A 190 2.26 -10.00 -6.32
N PRO A 191 1.54 -9.35 -7.25
CA PRO A 191 0.98 -8.01 -7.03
C PRO A 191 -0.32 -8.12 -6.23
N THR A 192 -0.21 -8.24 -4.91
CA THR A 192 -1.39 -8.26 -4.04
C THR A 192 -1.98 -6.87 -3.84
N PRO A 193 -3.29 -6.72 -3.50
CA PRO A 193 -3.91 -5.41 -3.31
C PRO A 193 -3.11 -4.51 -2.35
N VAL A 194 -2.68 -5.09 -1.22
CA VAL A 194 -1.84 -4.41 -0.21
C VAL A 194 -0.51 -3.91 -0.81
N ARG A 195 0.17 -4.72 -1.62
CA ARG A 195 1.44 -4.33 -2.25
C ARG A 195 1.24 -3.25 -3.30
N VAL A 196 0.14 -3.30 -4.04
CA VAL A 196 -0.22 -2.28 -5.05
C VAL A 196 -0.56 -0.96 -4.37
N LEU A 197 -1.36 -0.95 -3.30
CA LEU A 197 -1.64 0.26 -2.52
C LEU A 197 -0.36 0.89 -1.95
N ARG A 198 0.54 0.07 -1.38
CA ARG A 198 1.86 0.56 -0.93
C ARG A 198 2.69 1.13 -2.06
N MET A 199 2.68 0.49 -3.24
CA MET A 199 3.39 1.00 -4.41
C MET A 199 2.85 2.37 -4.83
N LEU A 200 1.52 2.55 -4.81
CA LEU A 200 0.86 3.81 -5.18
C LEU A 200 1.22 4.97 -4.26
N GLN A 201 1.60 4.74 -2.99
CA GLN A 201 2.12 5.79 -2.10
C GLN A 201 3.40 6.46 -2.62
N GLY A 202 4.08 5.85 -3.60
CA GLY A 202 5.23 6.44 -4.29
C GLY A 202 4.91 7.63 -5.18
N THR A 203 3.63 7.92 -5.44
CA THR A 203 3.19 9.00 -6.32
C THR A 203 1.98 9.74 -5.74
N THR A 204 1.79 10.99 -6.17
CA THR A 204 0.57 11.77 -5.89
C THR A 204 -0.43 11.72 -7.03
N ARG A 205 -0.13 11.01 -8.12
CA ARG A 205 -1.02 10.85 -9.28
C ARG A 205 -2.19 9.93 -8.93
N ASP A 206 -3.34 10.21 -9.54
CA ASP A 206 -4.55 9.38 -9.35
C ASP A 206 -4.34 8.00 -9.96
N ALA A 207 -4.72 6.94 -9.24
CA ALA A 207 -4.53 5.55 -9.69
C ALA A 207 -5.25 5.24 -11.02
N ARG A 208 -6.35 5.93 -11.30
CA ARG A 208 -7.17 5.80 -12.53
C ARG A 208 -6.65 6.65 -13.68
N GLU A 209 -5.70 7.54 -13.44
CA GLU A 209 -5.13 8.37 -14.48
C GLU A 209 -4.49 7.51 -15.58
N VAL A 210 -4.92 7.70 -16.83
CA VAL A 210 -4.36 7.01 -17.99
C VAL A 210 -3.10 7.74 -18.44
N ILE A 211 -1.97 7.03 -18.41
CA ILE A 211 -0.65 7.54 -18.83
C ILE A 211 -0.52 7.51 -20.36
N GLY A 212 -1.16 6.52 -21.00
CA GLY A 212 -1.23 6.41 -22.45
C GLY A 212 -1.57 5.00 -22.91
N GLU A 213 -1.53 4.77 -24.21
CA GLU A 213 -1.82 3.48 -24.83
C GLU A 213 -0.53 2.70 -25.09
N ILE A 214 -0.39 1.52 -24.50
CA ILE A 214 0.86 0.76 -24.61
C ILE A 214 0.87 -0.03 -25.92
N PRO A 215 1.84 0.21 -26.83
CA PRO A 215 1.98 -0.60 -28.02
C PRO A 215 2.50 -2.00 -27.66
N PRO A 216 2.25 -3.01 -28.50
CA PRO A 216 1.57 -2.96 -29.80
C PRO A 216 0.04 -2.96 -29.74
N ASN A 217 -0.57 -3.48 -28.66
CA ASN A 217 -2.03 -3.64 -28.57
C ASN A 217 -2.79 -2.32 -28.38
N LEU A 218 -2.08 -1.22 -28.06
CA LEU A 218 -2.66 0.10 -27.78
C LEU A 218 -3.67 0.06 -26.64
N VAL A 219 -3.36 -0.71 -25.60
CA VAL A 219 -4.22 -0.83 -24.42
C VAL A 219 -3.98 0.37 -23.49
N PRO A 220 -5.05 1.06 -23.03
CA PRO A 220 -4.92 2.13 -22.04
C PRO A 220 -4.25 1.64 -20.76
N CYS A 221 -3.17 2.31 -20.35
CA CYS A 221 -2.40 2.02 -19.15
C CYS A 221 -2.61 3.10 -18.11
N THR A 222 -3.19 2.71 -16.98
CA THR A 222 -3.38 3.59 -15.83
C THR A 222 -2.17 3.55 -14.89
N VAL A 223 -2.05 4.54 -14.01
CA VAL A 223 -1.06 4.54 -12.92
C VAL A 223 -1.15 3.26 -12.08
N GLU A 224 -2.36 2.75 -11.80
CA GLU A 224 -2.56 1.46 -11.13
C GLU A 224 -1.91 0.29 -11.88
N LYS A 225 -2.08 0.21 -13.21
CA LYS A 225 -1.47 -0.86 -14.02
C LYS A 225 0.06 -0.76 -14.03
N VAL A 226 0.60 0.46 -14.00
CA VAL A 226 2.04 0.65 -13.83
C VAL A 226 2.49 0.16 -12.46
N ALA A 227 1.77 0.52 -11.39
CA ALA A 227 2.08 0.10 -10.03
C ALA A 227 2.06 -1.43 -9.88
N ILE A 228 1.09 -2.12 -10.49
CA ILE A 228 1.02 -3.60 -10.53
C ILE A 228 2.31 -4.18 -11.14
N ASN A 229 2.72 -3.72 -12.31
CA ASN A 229 3.93 -4.22 -12.97
C ASN A 229 5.22 -3.82 -12.25
N ALA A 230 5.25 -2.65 -11.60
CA ALA A 230 6.35 -2.21 -10.75
C ALA A 230 6.49 -3.12 -9.52
N VAL A 231 5.38 -3.52 -8.89
CA VAL A 231 5.40 -4.54 -7.82
C VAL A 231 5.98 -5.82 -8.37
N MET A 232 5.45 -6.33 -9.49
CA MET A 232 5.94 -7.56 -10.12
C MET A 232 7.43 -7.55 -10.42
N ALA A 233 7.96 -6.42 -10.91
CA ALA A 233 9.38 -6.23 -11.15
C ALA A 233 10.22 -6.23 -9.86
N GLY A 234 9.61 -5.99 -8.70
CA GLY A 234 10.25 -5.87 -7.42
C GLY A 234 10.67 -4.44 -7.06
N CYS A 235 10.05 -3.41 -7.66
CA CYS A 235 10.32 -2.03 -7.30
C CYS A 235 9.98 -1.72 -5.84
N LYS A 236 10.52 -0.60 -5.33
CA LYS A 236 10.00 0.06 -4.12
C LYS A 236 9.06 1.22 -4.52
N PRO A 237 8.15 1.66 -3.64
CA PRO A 237 7.28 2.82 -3.90
C PRO A 237 8.07 4.05 -4.38
N GLU A 238 9.21 4.35 -3.74
CA GLU A 238 10.06 5.49 -4.12
C GLU A 238 10.56 5.46 -5.57
N TYR A 239 10.53 4.30 -6.25
CA TYR A 239 10.97 4.13 -7.64
C TYR A 239 9.84 4.40 -8.64
N LEU A 240 8.58 4.35 -8.19
CA LEU A 240 7.41 4.46 -9.05
C LEU A 240 7.42 5.73 -9.91
N PRO A 241 7.78 6.93 -9.40
CA PRO A 241 7.87 8.13 -10.23
C PRO A 241 8.80 7.96 -11.44
N VAL A 242 9.93 7.29 -11.27
CA VAL A 242 10.88 7.04 -12.38
C VAL A 242 10.29 6.05 -13.38
N VAL A 243 9.58 5.02 -12.91
CA VAL A 243 8.89 4.06 -13.79
C VAL A 243 7.81 4.75 -14.61
N LEU A 244 7.00 5.63 -13.99
CA LEU A 244 5.98 6.42 -14.68
C LEU A 244 6.60 7.27 -15.79
N SER A 245 7.66 8.03 -15.49
CA SER A 245 8.36 8.84 -16.49
C SER A 245 9.04 8.01 -17.58
N ALA A 246 9.57 6.83 -17.24
CA ALA A 246 10.16 5.93 -18.24
C ALA A 246 9.11 5.41 -19.23
N ILE A 247 7.89 5.14 -18.77
CA ILE A 247 6.77 4.74 -19.62
C ILE A 247 6.34 5.90 -20.51
N GLU A 248 6.16 7.10 -19.95
CA GLU A 248 5.84 8.30 -20.73
C GLU A 248 6.87 8.57 -21.82
N ALA A 249 8.17 8.46 -21.51
CA ALA A 249 9.24 8.61 -22.48
C ALA A 249 9.21 7.51 -23.56
N ALA A 250 8.90 6.26 -23.20
CA ALA A 250 8.75 5.17 -24.16
C ALA A 250 7.53 5.34 -25.07
N LEU A 251 6.51 6.09 -24.62
CA LEU A 251 5.33 6.42 -25.41
C LEU A 251 5.52 7.67 -26.29
N ASP A 252 6.65 8.36 -26.20
CA ASP A 252 6.97 9.44 -27.13
C ASP A 252 7.00 8.89 -28.58
N PRO A 253 6.24 9.48 -29.52
CA PRO A 253 6.21 9.03 -30.91
C PRO A 253 7.59 8.96 -31.58
N ALA A 254 8.54 9.81 -31.18
CA ALA A 254 9.91 9.82 -31.69
C ALA A 254 10.70 8.58 -31.22
N PHE A 255 10.39 8.00 -30.06
CA PHE A 255 11.00 6.76 -29.60
C PHE A 255 10.49 5.54 -30.37
N SER A 256 9.23 5.56 -30.82
CA SER A 256 8.60 4.53 -31.66
C SER A 256 8.69 3.11 -31.06
N MET A 257 8.19 2.95 -29.83
CA MET A 257 8.23 1.65 -29.11
C MET A 257 7.57 0.49 -29.87
N HIS A 258 6.52 0.75 -30.66
CA HIS A 258 5.94 -0.28 -31.53
C HIS A 258 6.97 -0.82 -32.55
N GLY A 259 7.72 0.08 -33.19
CA GLY A 259 8.77 -0.30 -34.14
C GLY A 259 9.90 -1.09 -33.47
N VAL A 260 10.26 -0.71 -32.24
CA VAL A 260 11.25 -1.42 -31.42
C VAL A 260 10.83 -2.87 -31.13
N LEU A 261 9.53 -3.15 -30.97
CA LEU A 261 9.03 -4.51 -30.72
C LEU A 261 8.91 -5.33 -32.02
N CYS A 262 8.39 -4.73 -33.08
CA CYS A 262 8.08 -5.44 -34.32
C CYS A 262 9.31 -5.66 -35.25
N THR A 263 10.46 -5.07 -34.92
CA THR A 263 11.70 -5.25 -35.69
C THR A 263 12.32 -6.63 -35.48
N THR A 264 12.97 -7.15 -36.52
CA THR A 264 13.76 -8.38 -36.42
C THR A 264 15.13 -8.16 -35.75
N HIS A 265 15.52 -6.90 -35.54
CA HIS A 265 16.71 -6.54 -34.78
C HIS A 265 16.46 -6.66 -33.27
N PHE A 266 17.50 -7.01 -32.49
CA PHE A 266 17.38 -7.31 -31.05
C PHE A 266 17.50 -6.04 -30.17
N VAL A 267 16.76 -5.00 -30.53
CA VAL A 267 16.76 -3.73 -29.78
C VAL A 267 16.01 -3.90 -28.46
N GLY A 268 16.51 -3.26 -27.40
CA GLY A 268 15.81 -3.11 -26.12
C GLY A 268 15.92 -1.66 -25.64
N PRO A 269 14.85 -1.08 -25.05
CA PRO A 269 14.90 0.25 -24.46
C PRO A 269 15.93 0.31 -23.33
N ILE A 270 16.59 1.47 -23.22
CA ILE A 270 17.54 1.80 -22.17
C ILE A 270 16.98 3.00 -21.41
N VAL A 271 16.85 2.87 -20.09
CA VAL A 271 16.38 3.97 -19.23
C VAL A 271 17.60 4.65 -18.60
N MET A 272 17.81 5.91 -18.97
CA MET A 272 18.86 6.75 -18.40
C MET A 272 18.22 7.76 -17.44
N VAL A 273 18.63 7.75 -16.18
CA VAL A 273 18.04 8.60 -15.13
C VAL A 273 19.03 9.70 -14.76
N ASN A 274 18.62 10.96 -14.93
CA ASN A 274 19.36 12.14 -14.50
C ASN A 274 18.63 12.84 -13.32
N GLY A 275 19.39 13.50 -12.46
CA GLY A 275 18.89 14.46 -11.48
C GLY A 275 18.76 13.90 -10.06
N PRO A 276 18.29 14.74 -9.11
CA PRO A 276 18.32 14.43 -7.67
C PRO A 276 17.59 13.15 -7.27
N ILE A 277 16.65 12.66 -8.09
CA ILE A 277 15.93 11.41 -7.83
C ILE A 277 16.86 10.20 -7.86
N ALA A 278 17.86 10.18 -8.74
CA ALA A 278 18.81 9.07 -8.84
C ALA A 278 19.53 8.85 -7.50
N GLN A 279 20.00 9.94 -6.87
CA GLN A 279 20.65 9.87 -5.56
C GLN A 279 19.66 9.52 -4.44
N ARG A 280 18.46 10.12 -4.44
CA ARG A 280 17.43 9.88 -3.41
C ARG A 280 16.99 8.41 -3.33
N ILE A 281 16.86 7.74 -4.47
CA ILE A 281 16.47 6.33 -4.52
C ILE A 281 17.68 5.38 -4.51
N GLY A 282 18.89 5.96 -4.41
CA GLY A 282 20.15 5.26 -4.30
C GLY A 282 20.54 4.51 -5.56
N MET A 283 20.25 5.00 -6.77
CA MET A 283 20.68 4.37 -8.02
C MET A 283 22.21 4.31 -8.13
N ASN A 284 22.72 3.24 -8.73
CA ASN A 284 24.13 3.14 -9.10
C ASN A 284 24.38 3.88 -10.42
N SER A 285 25.32 4.82 -10.40
CA SER A 285 25.89 5.52 -11.57
C SER A 285 27.38 5.25 -11.77
N GLY A 286 28.01 4.50 -10.86
CA GLY A 286 29.46 4.36 -10.79
C GLY A 286 30.01 3.09 -11.43
N VAL A 287 30.86 2.39 -10.67
CA VAL A 287 31.50 1.15 -11.14
C VAL A 287 30.43 0.13 -11.52
N ASN A 288 30.64 -0.54 -12.67
CA ASN A 288 29.73 -1.55 -13.19
C ASN A 288 28.29 -1.03 -13.41
N ALA A 289 28.13 0.25 -13.81
CA ALA A 289 26.82 0.90 -13.98
C ALA A 289 25.84 0.14 -14.90
N LEU A 290 26.37 -0.59 -15.90
CA LEU A 290 25.56 -1.39 -16.85
C LEU A 290 25.50 -2.89 -16.50
N GLY A 291 26.11 -3.33 -15.39
CA GLY A 291 26.11 -4.72 -14.96
C GLY A 291 25.03 -5.02 -13.93
N GLN A 292 25.29 -5.97 -13.02
CA GLN A 292 24.44 -6.22 -11.86
C GLN A 292 24.52 -5.01 -10.90
N GLY A 293 23.67 -4.02 -11.15
CA GLY A 293 23.51 -2.84 -10.32
C GLY A 293 22.83 -3.17 -9.00
N ASN A 294 22.13 -2.19 -8.44
CA ASN A 294 21.30 -2.40 -7.26
C ASN A 294 19.82 -2.55 -7.64
N ARG A 295 18.97 -2.73 -6.63
CA ARG A 295 17.52 -2.93 -6.81
C ARG A 295 16.88 -1.86 -7.70
N ALA A 296 17.24 -0.58 -7.57
CA ALA A 296 16.66 0.47 -8.40
C ALA A 296 17.00 0.27 -9.88
N ASN A 297 18.29 0.14 -10.22
CA ASN A 297 18.77 -0.13 -11.58
C ASN A 297 18.12 -1.39 -12.18
N SER A 298 18.06 -2.48 -11.41
CA SER A 298 17.56 -3.77 -11.92
C SER A 298 16.03 -3.78 -12.11
N THR A 299 15.28 -3.08 -11.25
CA THR A 299 13.82 -3.20 -11.24
C THR A 299 13.11 -2.13 -12.06
N ILE A 300 13.68 -0.92 -12.20
CA ILE A 300 13.04 0.16 -13.01
C ILE A 300 12.99 -0.23 -14.49
N GLY A 301 14.12 -0.67 -15.06
CA GLY A 301 14.16 -1.13 -16.45
C GLY A 301 13.27 -2.36 -16.68
N ARG A 302 13.24 -3.28 -15.71
CA ARG A 302 12.37 -4.46 -15.75
C ARG A 302 10.88 -4.11 -15.65
N ALA A 303 10.52 -3.12 -14.84
CA ALA A 303 9.14 -2.65 -14.71
C ALA A 303 8.61 -2.08 -16.05
N LEU A 304 9.42 -1.29 -16.76
CA LEU A 304 9.09 -0.83 -18.11
C LEU A 304 8.82 -2.02 -19.04
N GLN A 305 9.70 -3.02 -19.04
CA GLN A 305 9.54 -4.22 -19.86
C GLN A 305 8.30 -5.03 -19.49
N LEU A 306 8.01 -5.21 -18.20
CA LEU A 306 6.79 -5.88 -17.76
C LEU A 306 5.53 -5.11 -18.16
N VAL A 307 5.53 -3.78 -18.11
CA VAL A 307 4.41 -2.97 -18.64
C VAL A 307 4.23 -3.20 -20.14
N ILE A 308 5.29 -3.11 -20.93
CA ILE A 308 5.22 -3.35 -22.39
C ILE A 308 4.74 -4.78 -22.69
N ARG A 309 5.25 -5.76 -21.95
CA ARG A 309 4.94 -7.17 -22.12
C ARG A 309 3.51 -7.49 -21.70
N ASN A 310 3.10 -7.09 -20.50
CA ASN A 310 1.82 -7.45 -19.92
C ASN A 310 0.70 -6.57 -20.50
N VAL A 311 0.93 -5.26 -20.65
CA VAL A 311 -0.06 -4.26 -21.15
C VAL A 311 -0.06 -4.17 -22.65
N GLY A 312 1.11 -3.96 -23.22
CA GLY A 312 1.26 -3.87 -24.67
C GLY A 312 1.08 -5.21 -25.38
N GLY A 313 1.34 -6.33 -24.71
CA GLY A 313 1.40 -7.66 -25.33
C GLY A 313 2.72 -7.92 -26.08
N GLY A 314 3.78 -7.17 -25.78
CA GLY A 314 5.10 -7.31 -26.42
C GLY A 314 5.87 -8.58 -26.02
N ARG A 315 5.30 -9.77 -26.27
CA ARG A 315 5.90 -11.06 -25.90
C ARG A 315 6.73 -11.67 -27.05
N PRO A 316 7.83 -12.38 -26.74
CA PRO A 316 8.59 -13.18 -27.71
C PRO A 316 7.70 -14.18 -28.46
N ASP A 317 8.01 -14.42 -29.74
CA ASP A 317 7.30 -15.32 -30.67
C ASP A 317 5.83 -14.93 -30.97
N GLU A 318 5.32 -13.90 -30.31
CA GLU A 318 4.02 -13.27 -30.60
C GLU A 318 4.22 -11.97 -31.39
N ILE A 319 4.53 -10.85 -30.71
CA ILE A 319 4.69 -9.55 -31.36
C ILE A 319 6.15 -9.07 -31.33
N ASP A 320 6.94 -9.49 -30.35
CA ASP A 320 8.38 -9.29 -30.40
C ASP A 320 9.00 -10.22 -31.44
N ARG A 321 9.56 -9.64 -32.51
CA ARG A 321 10.09 -10.37 -33.69
C ARG A 321 11.62 -10.45 -33.74
N ALA A 322 12.32 -10.11 -32.66
CA ALA A 322 13.78 -10.15 -32.63
C ALA A 322 14.34 -11.55 -32.95
N ALA A 323 15.30 -11.65 -33.88
CA ALA A 323 15.83 -12.94 -34.34
C ALA A 323 16.83 -13.62 -33.39
N LEU A 324 17.56 -12.84 -32.57
CA LEU A 324 18.62 -13.35 -31.66
C LEU A 324 18.41 -13.01 -30.18
N GLY A 325 17.58 -12.01 -29.87
CA GLY A 325 17.39 -11.49 -28.51
C GLY A 325 18.58 -10.67 -27.97
N ASN A 326 18.35 -9.99 -26.84
CA ASN A 326 19.35 -9.15 -26.16
C ASN A 326 19.08 -9.13 -24.64
N PRO A 327 20.08 -9.32 -23.77
CA PRO A 327 19.90 -9.22 -22.32
C PRO A 327 19.24 -7.92 -21.85
N GLY A 328 19.43 -6.80 -22.55
CA GLY A 328 18.76 -5.53 -22.25
C GLY A 328 17.24 -5.56 -22.39
N LYS A 329 16.66 -6.59 -23.03
CA LYS A 329 15.19 -6.78 -23.11
C LYS A 329 14.56 -7.29 -21.81
N PHE A 330 15.35 -7.78 -20.84
CA PHE A 330 14.89 -7.96 -19.46
C PHE A 330 14.75 -6.62 -18.71
N GLY A 331 15.48 -5.60 -19.17
CA GLY A 331 15.55 -4.28 -18.57
C GLY A 331 16.99 -3.80 -18.48
N LEU A 332 17.24 -2.56 -18.90
CA LEU A 332 18.52 -1.88 -18.73
C LEU A 332 18.25 -0.46 -18.23
N CYS A 333 18.67 -0.16 -17.00
CA CYS A 333 18.50 1.15 -16.40
C CYS A 333 19.71 1.56 -15.57
N PHE A 334 20.18 2.79 -15.76
CA PHE A 334 21.28 3.36 -15.00
C PHE A 334 21.12 4.86 -14.77
N ALA A 335 21.81 5.37 -13.77
CA ALA A 335 21.85 6.79 -13.46
C ALA A 335 23.09 7.46 -14.07
N GLU A 336 22.98 8.72 -14.43
CA GLU A 336 24.11 9.56 -14.79
C GLU A 336 25.03 9.82 -13.57
N ASP A 337 26.34 9.83 -13.77
CA ASP A 337 27.31 10.24 -12.75
C ASP A 337 27.51 11.77 -12.78
N GLU A 338 26.69 12.49 -12.02
CA GLU A 338 26.78 13.95 -11.88
C GLU A 338 27.94 14.38 -10.95
N SER A 339 28.66 13.45 -10.32
CA SER A 339 29.77 13.79 -9.41
C SER A 339 31.03 14.26 -10.14
N LYS A 340 31.16 13.94 -11.42
CA LYS A 340 32.31 14.27 -12.25
C LYS A 340 31.91 15.26 -13.33
N THR A 341 32.15 16.53 -13.05
CA THR A 341 31.80 17.69 -13.90
C THR A 341 32.65 17.86 -15.16
N ILE A 342 33.37 16.81 -15.58
CA ILE A 342 34.18 16.85 -16.81
C ILE A 342 33.32 16.78 -18.09
N TRP A 343 32.06 16.34 -17.95
CA TRP A 343 31.07 16.35 -19.01
C TRP A 343 29.87 17.20 -18.59
N LYS A 344 29.20 17.78 -19.58
CA LYS A 344 27.94 18.49 -19.35
C LYS A 344 26.85 17.44 -19.10
N SER A 345 26.12 17.57 -17.99
CA SER A 345 24.99 16.70 -17.70
C SER A 345 23.95 16.73 -18.82
N PHE A 346 23.27 15.59 -19.01
CA PHE A 346 22.22 15.43 -20.02
C PHE A 346 20.99 16.31 -19.73
#